data_AF-A0A0F4I3Q4-F1
#
_entry.id   AF-A0A0F4I3Q4-F1
#
_cell.length_a   1.000
_cell.length_b   1.000
_cell.length_c   1.000
_cell.angle_alpha   90.00
_cell.angle_beta   90.00
_cell.angle_gamma   90.00
#
_symmetry.space_group_name_H-M   'P 1'
#
loop_
_entity.id
_entity.type
_entity.pdbx_description
1 polymer ?
#
loop_
_entity_poly.entity_id
_entity_poly.type
_entity_poly.pdbx_seq_one_letter_code
_entity_poly.pdbx_strand_id
1 'polypeptide(L)'
;LDLRTLRRQSRIPALLRGLVPAPRHRTAAAVSGAAAQGGSAWADRLAGLPVAEQRSIMSDLVGAQAALVLGHSDAAAVSPERAFRELGFDSLTAVEFRNALIAQTGIRLPATLVFDHPTPAALAEFLRTELVGEDPTGAGAEPTPPAGTADDEPIAIIGMSCRYPGGVETPEDLWRLVADGRDGITAFPGNRGWDLDRLFDPDPDHPGTSYADQGGFLHGAAEFDAGFFG
;
A
#
# COMPACT_ATOMS: atom_id res chain seq x y z
N LEU A 1 5.89 5.77 -41.64
CA LEU A 1 6.60 6.74 -40.79
C LEU A 1 7.73 6.00 -40.08
N ASP A 2 9.01 6.26 -40.41
CA ASP A 2 10.12 5.49 -39.85
C ASP A 2 10.61 6.10 -38.52
N LEU A 3 10.16 5.49 -37.42
CA LEU A 3 10.38 5.95 -36.04
C LEU A 3 11.84 5.81 -35.58
N ARG A 4 12.67 5.02 -36.28
CA ARG A 4 14.10 4.85 -35.91
C ARG A 4 14.94 6.04 -36.36
N THR A 5 14.62 6.63 -37.51
CA THR A 5 15.26 7.85 -38.02
C THR A 5 14.96 9.08 -37.16
N LEU A 6 13.75 9.20 -36.62
CA LEU A 6 13.33 10.32 -35.76
C LEU A 6 14.07 10.35 -34.40
N ARG A 7 14.53 9.20 -33.87
CA ARG A 7 15.31 9.14 -32.61
C ARG A 7 16.73 9.71 -32.72
N ARG A 8 17.28 9.85 -33.92
CA ARG A 8 18.64 10.40 -34.15
C ARG A 8 18.65 11.91 -34.38
N GLN A 9 17.49 12.56 -34.48
CA GLN A 9 17.39 14.00 -34.67
C GLN A 9 17.25 14.73 -33.33
N SER A 10 18.14 15.71 -33.10
CA SER A 10 18.23 16.46 -31.83
C SER A 10 17.11 17.46 -31.58
N ARG A 11 16.15 17.61 -32.52
CA ARG A 11 14.97 18.48 -32.37
C ARG A 11 13.74 17.81 -33.01
N ILE A 12 12.94 17.13 -32.20
CA ILE A 12 11.67 16.54 -32.64
C ILE A 12 10.57 17.63 -32.59
N PRO A 13 9.87 17.93 -33.70
CA PRO A 13 8.75 18.87 -33.74
C PRO A 13 7.65 18.51 -32.73
N ALA A 14 7.02 19.52 -32.12
CA ALA A 14 6.08 19.35 -31.00
C ALA A 14 4.93 18.37 -31.28
N LEU A 15 4.49 18.24 -32.54
CA LEU A 15 3.39 17.37 -32.95
C LEU A 15 3.74 15.87 -32.96
N LEU A 16 5.03 15.50 -32.94
CA LEU A 16 5.48 14.09 -32.98
C LEU A 16 5.96 13.57 -31.61
N ARG A 17 5.85 14.39 -30.56
CA ARG A 17 6.35 14.08 -29.22
C ARG A 17 5.54 12.99 -28.49
N GLY A 18 4.30 12.75 -28.92
CA GLY A 18 3.41 11.73 -28.35
C GLY A 18 3.52 10.31 -28.94
N LEU A 19 4.24 10.15 -30.06
CA LEU A 19 4.42 8.85 -30.74
C LEU A 19 5.74 8.14 -30.37
N VAL A 20 6.57 8.76 -29.52
CA VAL A 20 7.85 8.18 -29.06
C VAL A 20 7.78 8.00 -27.54
N PRO A 21 7.78 6.76 -27.04
CA PRO A 21 7.87 6.50 -25.60
C PRO A 21 9.17 7.11 -25.04
N ALA A 22 9.04 7.94 -24.00
CA ALA A 22 10.17 8.52 -23.30
C ALA A 22 11.00 7.42 -22.60
N PRO A 23 12.34 7.45 -22.67
CA PRO A 23 13.17 6.55 -21.87
C PRO A 23 13.06 6.98 -20.41
N ARG A 24 12.46 6.12 -19.57
CA ARG A 24 12.47 6.28 -18.12
C ARG A 24 13.93 6.22 -17.66
N HIS A 25 14.43 7.37 -17.20
CA HIS A 25 15.76 7.51 -16.63
C HIS A 25 15.88 6.61 -15.38
N ARG A 26 16.92 5.77 -15.37
CA ARG A 26 17.40 5.06 -14.18
C ARG A 26 17.97 6.09 -13.19
N THR A 27 17.18 6.46 -12.18
CA THR A 27 17.63 7.26 -11.03
C THR A 27 17.69 6.46 -9.72
N ALA A 28 17.18 5.22 -9.70
CA ALA A 28 17.16 4.37 -8.49
C ALA A 28 18.55 4.00 -7.94
N ALA A 29 19.57 3.92 -8.80
CA ALA A 29 20.93 3.52 -8.38
C ALA A 29 21.68 4.62 -7.61
N ALA A 30 21.47 5.90 -7.96
CA ALA A 30 22.16 7.01 -7.31
C ALA A 30 21.55 7.35 -5.93
N VAL A 31 20.23 7.25 -5.79
CA VAL A 31 19.53 7.47 -4.51
C VAL A 31 19.85 6.36 -3.50
N SER A 32 20.05 5.12 -3.98
CA SER A 32 20.42 3.99 -3.12
C SER A 32 21.84 4.12 -2.53
N GLY A 33 22.77 4.77 -3.24
CA GLY A 33 24.11 5.04 -2.74
C GLY A 33 24.11 6.05 -1.60
N ALA A 34 23.51 7.24 -1.82
CA ALA A 34 23.47 8.31 -0.82
C ALA A 34 22.68 7.90 0.45
N ALA A 35 21.59 7.15 0.28
CA ALA A 35 20.82 6.55 1.36
C ALA A 35 21.67 5.56 2.20
N ALA A 36 22.37 4.64 1.54
CA ALA A 36 23.27 3.70 2.22
C ALA A 36 24.43 4.39 2.96
N GLN A 37 24.94 5.50 2.42
CA GLN A 37 26.00 6.31 3.05
C GLN A 37 25.51 7.12 4.25
N GLY A 38 24.27 7.62 4.22
CA GLY A 38 23.64 8.28 5.37
C GLY A 38 23.34 7.30 6.51
N GLY A 39 22.81 6.12 6.16
CA GLY A 39 22.54 5.03 7.12
C GLY A 39 23.82 4.56 7.83
N SER A 40 24.92 4.37 7.08
CA SER A 40 26.20 3.95 7.67
C SER A 40 26.78 5.00 8.64
N ALA A 41 26.66 6.30 8.34
CA ALA A 41 27.16 7.36 9.22
C ALA A 41 26.41 7.42 10.57
N TRP A 42 25.10 7.17 10.56
CA TRP A 42 24.32 7.07 11.80
C TRP A 42 24.59 5.77 12.56
N ALA A 43 24.73 4.65 11.85
CA ALA A 43 25.12 3.38 12.44
C ALA A 43 26.47 3.50 13.18
N ASP A 44 27.49 4.06 12.53
CA ASP A 44 28.81 4.27 13.11
C ASP A 44 28.77 5.19 14.34
N ARG A 45 27.94 6.24 14.31
CA ARG A 45 27.77 7.18 15.43
C ARG A 45 27.14 6.51 16.65
N LEU A 46 26.24 5.55 16.45
CA LEU A 46 25.50 4.89 17.53
C LEU A 46 26.21 3.62 18.04
N ALA A 47 26.93 2.89 17.18
CA ALA A 47 27.54 1.59 17.49
C ALA A 47 28.53 1.61 18.66
N GLY A 48 29.10 2.78 18.99
CA GLY A 48 30.03 2.96 20.12
C GLY A 48 29.37 3.43 21.43
N LEU A 49 28.07 3.70 21.44
CA LEU A 49 27.37 4.31 22.57
C LEU A 49 26.56 3.28 23.37
N PRO A 50 26.41 3.44 24.69
CA PRO A 50 25.48 2.63 25.48
C PRO A 50 24.04 2.76 24.95
N VAL A 51 23.25 1.68 25.05
CA VAL A 51 21.85 1.64 24.55
C VAL A 51 21.00 2.81 25.07
N ALA A 52 21.19 3.21 26.34
CA ALA A 52 20.49 4.35 26.91
C ALA A 52 20.80 5.68 26.19
N GLU A 53 22.05 5.87 25.78
CA GLU A 53 22.50 7.06 25.06
C GLU A 53 22.04 7.02 23.60
N GLN A 54 22.07 5.84 22.95
CA GLN A 54 21.48 5.65 21.62
C GLN A 54 19.98 6.03 21.60
N ARG A 55 19.23 5.56 22.60
CA ARG A 55 17.80 5.87 22.77
C ARG A 55 17.54 7.36 22.94
N SER A 56 18.36 8.04 23.76
CA SER A 56 18.26 9.49 23.93
C SER A 56 18.47 10.22 22.60
N ILE A 57 19.53 9.89 21.87
CA ILE A 57 19.85 10.53 20.58
C ILE A 57 18.74 10.33 19.55
N MET A 58 18.18 9.12 19.46
CA MET A 58 17.06 8.84 18.55
C MET A 58 15.78 9.56 18.97
N SER A 59 15.49 9.64 20.27
CA SER A 59 14.34 10.38 20.77
C SER A 59 14.45 11.87 20.48
N ASP A 60 15.65 12.45 20.64
CA ASP A 60 15.92 13.85 20.32
C ASP A 60 15.75 14.13 18.82
N LEU A 61 16.23 13.22 17.96
CA LEU A 61 16.05 13.33 16.51
C LEU A 61 14.56 13.33 16.13
N VAL A 62 13.81 12.33 16.59
CA VAL A 62 12.38 12.17 16.29
C VAL A 62 11.60 13.38 16.82
N GLY A 63 11.86 13.79 18.07
CA GLY A 63 11.20 14.95 18.69
C GLY A 63 11.47 16.25 17.94
N ALA A 64 12.72 16.50 17.56
CA ALA A 64 13.08 17.69 16.78
C ALA A 64 12.42 17.70 15.40
N GLN A 65 12.41 16.57 14.68
CA GLN A 65 11.74 16.48 13.38
C GLN A 65 10.22 16.64 13.50
N ALA A 66 9.61 16.09 14.56
CA ALA A 66 8.17 16.20 14.78
C ALA A 66 7.78 17.65 15.11
N ALA A 67 8.57 18.34 15.94
CA ALA A 67 8.37 19.75 16.24
C ALA A 67 8.46 20.63 14.98
N LEU A 68 9.46 20.41 14.14
CA LEU A 68 9.63 21.18 12.89
C LEU A 68 8.44 21.04 11.95
N VAL A 69 7.94 19.83 11.74
CA VAL A 69 6.78 19.57 10.86
C VAL A 69 5.49 20.15 11.43
N LEU A 70 5.32 20.10 12.76
CA LEU A 70 4.18 20.72 13.44
C LEU A 70 4.32 22.26 13.59
N GLY A 71 5.44 22.85 13.15
CA GLY A 71 5.69 24.28 13.25
C GLY A 71 6.04 24.77 14.67
N HIS A 72 6.41 23.85 15.56
CA HIS A 72 6.90 24.16 16.90
C HIS A 72 8.40 24.50 16.85
N SER A 73 8.79 25.58 17.52
CA SER A 73 10.19 25.99 17.64
C SER A 73 10.98 25.21 18.69
N ASP A 74 10.30 24.38 19.50
CA ASP A 74 10.89 23.59 20.57
C ASP A 74 10.45 22.12 20.50
N ALA A 75 11.42 21.21 20.55
CA ALA A 75 11.20 19.76 20.61
C ALA A 75 10.53 19.33 21.91
N ALA A 76 10.71 20.07 23.02
CA ALA A 76 10.08 19.77 24.30
C ALA A 76 8.54 19.95 24.29
N ALA A 77 7.99 20.60 23.25
CA ALA A 77 6.55 20.70 23.04
C ALA A 77 5.92 19.37 22.57
N VAL A 78 6.73 18.43 22.08
CA VAL A 78 6.27 17.13 21.58
C VAL A 78 6.41 16.09 22.70
N SER A 79 5.28 15.61 23.22
CA SER A 79 5.29 14.56 24.25
C SER A 79 5.68 13.21 23.65
N PRO A 80 6.70 12.50 24.18
CA PRO A 80 7.22 11.28 23.57
C PRO A 80 6.26 10.08 23.62
N GLU A 81 5.34 10.05 24.58
CA GLU A 81 4.34 8.98 24.75
C GLU A 81 2.99 9.32 24.09
N ARG A 82 2.78 10.56 23.65
CA ARG A 82 1.51 10.96 23.04
C ARG A 82 1.45 10.52 21.59
N ALA A 83 0.29 10.04 21.16
CA ALA A 83 0.09 9.62 19.79
C ALA A 83 0.26 10.80 18.81
N PHE A 84 0.92 10.57 17.68
CA PHE A 84 1.10 11.59 16.64
C PHE A 84 -0.22 12.22 16.18
N ARG A 85 -1.30 11.42 16.10
CA ARG A 85 -2.65 11.93 15.78
C ARG A 85 -3.15 12.97 16.78
N GLU A 86 -2.86 12.78 18.07
CA GLU A 86 -3.24 13.73 19.12
C GLU A 86 -2.33 14.97 19.15
N LEU A 87 -1.12 14.86 18.58
CA LEU A 87 -0.18 15.95 18.39
C LEU A 87 -0.48 16.78 17.12
N GLY A 88 -1.48 16.39 16.32
CA GLY A 88 -1.89 17.12 15.13
C GLY A 88 -1.30 16.61 13.81
N PHE A 89 -0.73 15.40 13.78
CA PHE A 89 -0.33 14.77 12.53
C PHE A 89 -1.55 14.37 11.69
N ASP A 90 -1.52 14.79 10.43
CA ASP A 90 -2.42 14.42 9.35
C ASP A 90 -1.69 13.62 8.26
N SER A 91 -2.37 13.35 7.14
CA SER A 91 -1.79 12.59 6.03
C SER A 91 -0.64 13.30 5.31
N LEU A 92 -0.60 14.63 5.31
CA LEU A 92 0.44 15.41 4.62
C LEU A 92 1.68 15.52 5.50
N THR A 93 1.50 15.94 6.75
CA THR A 93 2.56 16.08 7.76
C THR A 93 3.24 14.74 8.06
N ALA A 94 2.51 13.61 8.03
CA ALA A 94 3.11 12.28 8.14
C ALA A 94 4.11 11.97 7.00
N VAL A 95 3.80 12.39 5.77
CA VAL A 95 4.68 12.20 4.61
C VAL A 95 5.88 13.14 4.66
N GLU A 96 5.69 14.40 5.06
CA GLU A 96 6.77 15.37 5.24
C GLU A 96 7.76 14.93 6.33
N PHE A 97 7.24 14.49 7.47
CA PHE A 97 8.02 13.95 8.57
C PHE A 97 8.83 12.72 8.16
N ARG A 98 8.21 11.77 7.46
CA ARG A 98 8.91 10.61 6.90
C ARG A 98 10.04 11.04 5.97
N ASN A 99 9.79 11.98 5.04
CA ASN A 99 10.80 12.44 4.10
C ASN A 99 11.96 13.15 4.82
N ALA A 100 11.67 13.92 5.87
CA ALA A 100 12.68 14.57 6.70
C ALA A 100 13.56 13.55 7.44
N LEU A 101 12.95 12.49 7.99
CA LEU A 101 13.68 11.39 8.61
C LEU A 101 14.57 10.67 7.58
N ILE A 102 14.04 10.29 6.41
CA ILE A 102 14.83 9.67 5.33
C ILE A 102 16.04 10.55 4.94
N ALA A 103 15.83 11.87 4.85
CA ALA A 103 16.91 12.79 4.48
C ALA A 103 18.01 12.88 5.55
N GLN A 104 17.65 12.75 6.84
CA GLN A 104 18.59 12.80 7.96
C GLN A 104 19.30 11.46 8.14
N THR A 105 18.57 10.35 8.16
CA THR A 105 19.06 9.02 8.54
C THR A 105 19.55 8.19 7.37
N GLY A 106 19.15 8.52 6.14
CA GLY A 106 19.49 7.76 4.94
C GLY A 106 18.79 6.40 4.82
N ILE A 107 18.04 5.94 5.82
CA ILE A 107 17.32 4.67 5.74
C ILE A 107 15.99 4.83 4.98
N ARG A 108 15.51 3.74 4.38
CA ARG A 108 14.22 3.72 3.69
C ARG A 108 13.12 3.51 4.72
N LEU A 109 12.14 4.41 4.73
CA LEU A 109 11.02 4.37 5.66
C LEU A 109 9.68 4.19 4.90
N PRO A 110 8.77 3.32 5.36
CA PRO A 110 7.47 3.12 4.72
C PRO A 110 6.57 4.35 4.88
N ALA A 111 5.55 4.45 4.03
CA ALA A 111 4.57 5.54 4.10
C ALA A 111 3.62 5.45 5.31
N THR A 112 3.54 4.27 5.92
CA THR A 112 2.69 3.94 7.06
C THR A 112 3.37 4.16 8.42
N LEU A 113 4.63 4.63 8.44
CA LEU A 113 5.49 4.77 9.62
C LEU A 113 4.81 5.33 10.88
N VAL A 114 4.03 6.40 10.74
CA VAL A 114 3.35 7.09 11.86
C VAL A 114 2.16 6.28 12.39
N PHE A 115 1.63 5.34 11.61
CA PHE A 115 0.57 4.42 12.03
C PHE A 115 1.16 3.16 12.68
N ASP A 116 2.27 2.65 12.14
CA ASP A 116 2.96 1.47 12.65
C ASP A 116 3.66 1.78 13.99
N HIS A 117 4.15 3.01 14.13
CA HIS A 117 4.77 3.55 15.34
C HIS A 117 4.05 4.83 15.77
N PRO A 118 2.93 4.70 16.51
CA PRO A 118 2.01 5.81 16.74
C PRO A 118 2.53 6.88 17.69
N THR A 119 3.64 6.65 18.39
CA THR A 119 4.23 7.61 19.33
C THR A 119 5.68 7.94 18.95
N PRO A 120 6.19 9.14 19.26
CA PRO A 120 7.59 9.48 19.05
C PRO A 120 8.57 8.50 19.70
N ALA A 121 8.28 8.02 20.92
CA ALA A 121 9.12 7.02 21.59
C ALA A 121 9.18 5.68 20.84
N ALA A 122 8.04 5.19 20.35
CA ALA A 122 7.99 3.94 19.57
C ALA A 122 8.78 4.08 18.26
N LEU A 123 8.65 5.24 17.60
CA LEU A 123 9.38 5.51 16.36
C LEU A 123 10.89 5.65 16.60
N ALA A 124 11.31 6.26 17.72
CA ALA A 124 12.73 6.37 18.07
C ALA A 124 13.39 5.00 18.30
N GLU A 125 12.70 4.06 18.95
CA GLU A 125 13.20 2.70 19.15
C GLU A 125 13.27 1.91 17.83
N PHE A 126 12.29 2.10 16.94
CA PHE A 126 12.32 1.53 15.60
C PHE A 126 13.55 2.01 14.80
N LEU A 127 13.77 3.33 14.74
CA LEU A 127 14.93 3.89 14.03
C LEU A 127 16.27 3.42 14.63
N ARG A 128 16.36 3.27 15.97
CA ARG A 128 17.55 2.73 16.64
C ARG A 128 17.84 1.30 16.16
N THR A 129 16.80 0.47 16.12
CA THR A 129 16.90 -0.95 15.73
C THR A 129 17.28 -1.10 14.27
N GLU A 130 16.71 -0.28 13.38
CA GLU A 130 17.08 -0.25 11.96
C GLU A 130 18.53 0.19 11.71
N LEU A 131 19.08 1.08 12.54
CA LEU A 131 20.43 1.63 12.35
C LEU A 131 21.55 0.82 13.00
N VAL A 132 21.31 0.22 14.17
CA VAL A 132 22.33 -0.50 14.96
C VAL A 132 22.12 -2.02 14.95
N GLY A 133 20.92 -2.48 14.59
CA GLY A 133 20.48 -3.86 14.77
C GLY A 133 19.98 -4.14 16.19
N GLU A 134 19.43 -5.34 16.39
CA GLU A 134 19.13 -5.86 17.72
C GLU A 134 20.44 -6.34 18.39
N ASP A 135 20.67 -5.95 19.65
CA ASP A 135 21.77 -6.50 20.44
C ASP A 135 21.53 -8.00 20.68
N PRO A 136 22.47 -8.91 20.32
CA PRO A 136 22.34 -10.34 20.60
C PRO A 136 22.50 -10.71 22.08
N THR A 137 22.57 -9.74 23.00
CA THR A 137 22.93 -9.98 24.41
C THR A 137 21.73 -9.82 25.34
N GLY A 138 20.68 -10.59 25.05
CA GLY A 138 19.60 -10.92 25.99
C GLY A 138 19.49 -12.44 26.10
N ALA A 139 20.23 -13.04 27.03
CA ALA A 139 20.29 -14.48 27.22
C ALA A 139 18.94 -15.10 27.62
N GLY A 140 18.52 -16.16 26.91
CA GLY A 140 17.54 -17.12 27.39
C GLY A 140 16.19 -17.16 26.69
N ALA A 141 16.16 -17.20 25.36
CA ALA A 141 15.05 -17.80 24.63
C ALA A 141 15.64 -18.78 23.61
N GLU A 142 15.06 -19.97 23.50
CA GLU A 142 15.26 -20.82 22.31
C GLU A 142 15.13 -19.99 21.04
N PRO A 143 15.75 -20.39 19.91
CA PRO A 143 15.61 -19.67 18.65
C PRO A 143 14.13 -19.73 18.22
N THR A 144 13.35 -18.80 18.73
CA THR A 144 12.11 -18.35 18.15
C THR A 144 12.54 -17.83 16.78
N PRO A 145 12.04 -18.40 15.67
CA PRO A 145 12.33 -17.86 14.35
C PRO A 145 12.07 -16.35 14.38
N PRO A 146 12.88 -15.53 13.69
CA PRO A 146 12.64 -14.09 13.64
C PRO A 146 11.16 -13.93 13.34
N ALA A 147 10.43 -13.30 14.26
CA ALA A 147 9.10 -12.82 13.96
C ALA A 147 9.35 -11.84 12.82
N GLY A 148 9.12 -12.29 11.59
CA GLY A 148 9.10 -11.38 10.47
C GLY A 148 8.20 -10.23 10.90
N THR A 149 8.65 -9.00 10.69
CA THR A 149 7.74 -7.86 10.72
C THR A 149 6.48 -8.31 9.99
N ALA A 150 5.32 -8.28 10.66
CA ALA A 150 4.08 -8.89 10.16
C ALA A 150 3.73 -8.43 8.72
N ASP A 151 4.32 -7.32 8.28
CA ASP A 151 4.23 -6.77 6.94
C ASP A 151 4.88 -7.59 5.81
N ASP A 152 5.84 -8.48 6.11
CA ASP A 152 6.56 -9.29 5.10
C ASP A 152 6.24 -10.80 5.19
N GLU A 153 5.26 -11.20 6.03
CA GLU A 153 4.84 -12.60 6.11
C GLU A 153 4.00 -12.98 4.88
N PRO A 154 4.43 -13.96 4.06
CA PRO A 154 3.65 -14.38 2.90
C PRO A 154 2.35 -15.06 3.31
N ILE A 155 1.22 -14.55 2.81
CA ILE A 155 -0.09 -15.14 3.04
C ILE A 155 -0.31 -16.32 2.08
N ALA A 156 -0.52 -17.50 2.65
CA ALA A 156 -0.86 -18.70 1.89
C ALA A 156 -2.36 -18.73 1.53
N ILE A 157 -2.66 -18.80 0.23
CA ILE A 157 -4.02 -19.11 -0.25
C ILE A 157 -4.18 -20.63 -0.25
N ILE A 158 -4.89 -21.16 0.75
CA ILE A 158 -5.05 -22.62 0.96
C ILE A 158 -6.32 -23.22 0.33
N GLY A 159 -7.23 -22.37 -0.16
CA GLY A 159 -8.48 -22.80 -0.76
C GLY A 159 -9.20 -21.67 -1.47
N MET A 160 -10.09 -22.05 -2.39
CA MET A 160 -10.93 -21.12 -3.15
C MET A 160 -12.29 -21.76 -3.44
N SER A 161 -13.33 -20.93 -3.42
CA SER A 161 -14.69 -21.27 -3.82
C SER A 161 -15.34 -20.01 -4.37
N CYS A 162 -16.18 -20.15 -5.39
CA CYS A 162 -16.84 -19.00 -6.00
C CYS A 162 -18.19 -19.37 -6.65
N ARG A 163 -19.00 -18.33 -6.87
CA ARG A 163 -20.19 -18.33 -7.70
C ARG A 163 -20.16 -17.06 -8.54
N TYR A 164 -20.18 -17.19 -9.86
CA TYR A 164 -20.16 -16.05 -10.79
C TYR A 164 -21.22 -16.21 -11.90
N PRO A 165 -21.56 -15.13 -12.62
CA PRO A 165 -22.42 -15.20 -13.81
C PRO A 165 -21.88 -16.16 -14.86
N GLY A 166 -22.76 -16.60 -15.77
CA GLY A 166 -22.38 -17.56 -16.82
C GLY A 166 -22.31 -19.02 -16.34
N GLY A 167 -22.98 -19.35 -15.23
CA GLY A 167 -23.05 -20.72 -14.70
C GLY A 167 -21.76 -21.19 -14.03
N VAL A 168 -21.00 -20.27 -13.44
CA VAL A 168 -19.73 -20.58 -12.78
C VAL A 168 -20.00 -20.95 -11.32
N GLU A 169 -19.76 -22.21 -10.98
CA GLU A 169 -19.95 -22.76 -9.63
C GLU A 169 -18.67 -23.25 -8.97
N THR A 170 -17.56 -23.19 -9.68
CA THR A 170 -16.26 -23.59 -9.16
C THR A 170 -15.17 -22.70 -9.74
N PRO A 171 -14.00 -22.62 -9.09
CA PRO A 171 -12.83 -21.99 -9.69
C PRO A 171 -12.46 -22.59 -11.06
N GLU A 172 -12.68 -23.89 -11.25
CA GLU A 172 -12.47 -24.59 -12.52
C GLU A 172 -13.44 -24.09 -13.61
N ASP A 173 -14.70 -23.83 -13.26
CA ASP A 173 -15.68 -23.25 -14.19
C ASP A 173 -15.30 -21.82 -14.59
N LEU A 174 -14.80 -21.03 -13.63
CA LEU A 174 -14.29 -19.68 -13.91
C LEU A 174 -13.14 -19.75 -14.91
N TRP A 175 -12.18 -20.66 -14.67
CA TRP A 175 -11.06 -20.86 -15.57
C TRP A 175 -11.52 -21.23 -16.99
N ARG A 176 -12.49 -22.15 -17.11
CA ARG A 176 -13.07 -22.52 -18.41
C ARG A 176 -13.75 -21.34 -19.10
N LEU A 177 -14.55 -20.55 -18.38
CA LEU A 177 -15.21 -19.38 -18.93
C LEU A 177 -14.19 -18.40 -19.54
N VAL A 178 -13.11 -18.10 -18.81
CA VAL A 178 -12.05 -17.19 -19.26
C VAL A 178 -11.24 -17.80 -20.41
N ALA A 179 -10.85 -19.06 -20.29
CA ALA A 179 -10.06 -19.75 -21.32
C ALA A 179 -10.81 -19.87 -22.65
N ASP A 180 -12.12 -20.12 -22.59
CA ASP A 180 -13.00 -20.22 -23.76
C ASP A 180 -13.48 -18.83 -24.27
N GLY A 181 -13.18 -17.74 -23.53
CA GLY A 181 -13.62 -16.38 -23.87
C GLY A 181 -15.14 -16.22 -23.88
N ARG A 182 -15.86 -16.97 -23.03
CA ARG A 182 -17.34 -16.93 -22.96
C ARG A 182 -17.82 -15.71 -22.18
N ASP A 183 -18.97 -15.19 -22.61
CA ASP A 183 -19.66 -14.09 -21.92
C ASP A 183 -20.69 -14.65 -20.92
N GLY A 184 -20.66 -14.13 -19.70
CA GLY A 184 -21.60 -14.47 -18.62
C GLY A 184 -22.80 -13.52 -18.50
N ILE A 185 -22.90 -12.53 -19.38
CA ILE A 185 -24.03 -11.61 -19.44
C ILE A 185 -25.26 -12.31 -20.04
N THR A 186 -26.39 -12.17 -19.35
CA THR A 186 -27.68 -12.72 -19.76
C THR A 186 -28.77 -11.67 -19.65
N ALA A 187 -29.95 -11.97 -20.19
CA ALA A 187 -31.16 -11.22 -19.85
C ALA A 187 -31.45 -11.29 -18.34
N PHE A 188 -32.27 -10.36 -17.85
CA PHE A 188 -32.69 -10.34 -16.45
C PHE A 188 -33.41 -11.64 -16.04
N PRO A 189 -33.12 -12.19 -14.86
CA PRO A 189 -33.72 -13.43 -14.39
C PRO A 189 -35.21 -13.25 -14.04
N GLY A 190 -36.07 -14.10 -14.60
CA GLY A 190 -37.53 -14.08 -14.34
C GLY A 190 -37.96 -14.59 -12.96
N ASN A 191 -37.03 -15.07 -12.14
CA ASN A 191 -37.29 -15.63 -10.80
C ASN A 191 -36.97 -14.68 -9.64
N ARG A 192 -36.87 -13.36 -9.92
CA ARG A 192 -36.56 -12.34 -8.89
C ARG A 192 -37.76 -11.53 -8.40
N GLY A 193 -38.94 -11.80 -8.94
CA GLY A 193 -40.17 -11.06 -8.61
C GLY A 193 -40.21 -9.65 -9.22
N TRP A 194 -39.39 -9.39 -10.24
CA TRP A 194 -39.37 -8.11 -10.94
C TRP A 194 -40.41 -8.10 -12.06
N ASP A 195 -41.09 -6.96 -12.23
CA ASP A 195 -41.96 -6.70 -13.37
C ASP A 195 -41.10 -6.28 -14.57
N LEU A 196 -40.53 -7.26 -15.27
CA LEU A 196 -39.55 -7.03 -16.34
C LEU A 196 -40.14 -6.23 -17.52
N ASP A 197 -41.43 -6.40 -17.80
CA ASP A 197 -42.14 -5.68 -18.87
C ASP A 197 -42.24 -4.18 -18.57
N ARG A 198 -42.35 -3.81 -17.28
CA ARG A 198 -42.36 -2.41 -16.84
C ARG A 198 -40.98 -1.84 -16.54
N LEU A 199 -39.99 -2.71 -16.32
CA LEU A 199 -38.67 -2.29 -15.89
C LEU A 199 -37.84 -1.74 -17.05
N PHE A 200 -38.15 -2.11 -18.30
CA PHE A 200 -37.41 -1.63 -19.46
C PHE A 200 -38.04 -0.38 -20.09
N ASP A 201 -37.25 0.67 -20.28
CA ASP A 201 -37.61 1.82 -21.13
C ASP A 201 -36.37 2.28 -21.92
N PRO A 202 -36.43 2.43 -23.25
CA PRO A 202 -35.30 2.89 -24.05
C PRO A 202 -34.87 4.33 -23.75
N ASP A 203 -35.71 5.14 -23.09
CA ASP A 203 -35.35 6.49 -22.64
C ASP A 203 -34.59 6.43 -21.30
N PRO A 204 -33.30 6.80 -21.27
CA PRO A 204 -32.50 6.80 -20.05
C PRO A 204 -32.98 7.83 -19.01
N ASP A 205 -33.73 8.86 -19.42
CA ASP A 205 -34.27 9.88 -18.54
C ASP A 205 -35.65 9.51 -17.97
N HIS A 206 -36.26 8.41 -18.44
CA HIS A 206 -37.54 7.95 -17.93
C HIS A 206 -37.39 7.40 -16.49
N PRO A 207 -38.14 7.96 -15.51
CA PRO A 207 -37.93 7.63 -14.11
C PRO A 207 -38.45 6.23 -13.76
N GLY A 208 -37.67 5.50 -12.96
CA GLY A 208 -38.07 4.19 -12.42
C GLY A 208 -37.90 3.01 -13.38
N THR A 209 -37.26 3.24 -14.53
CA THR A 209 -37.00 2.23 -15.57
C THR A 209 -35.50 2.11 -15.85
N SER A 210 -35.12 1.08 -16.60
CA SER A 210 -33.77 0.77 -17.05
C SER A 210 -33.76 0.68 -18.57
N TYR A 211 -32.81 1.36 -19.22
CA TYR A 211 -32.58 1.21 -20.65
C TYR A 211 -31.71 -0.02 -21.01
N ALA A 212 -31.21 -0.73 -19.99
CA ALA A 212 -30.51 -2.00 -20.15
C ALA A 212 -31.39 -3.16 -19.65
N ASP A 213 -31.41 -4.26 -20.40
CA ASP A 213 -32.17 -5.48 -20.12
C ASP A 213 -31.26 -6.71 -19.89
N GLN A 214 -29.94 -6.50 -19.86
CA GLN A 214 -28.91 -7.53 -19.75
C GLN A 214 -27.95 -7.24 -18.58
N GLY A 215 -27.43 -8.29 -17.95
CA GLY A 215 -26.48 -8.18 -16.84
C GLY A 215 -25.89 -9.52 -16.43
N GLY A 216 -24.91 -9.49 -15.52
CA GLY A 216 -24.32 -10.70 -14.95
C GLY A 216 -25.09 -11.13 -13.70
N PHE A 217 -25.77 -12.27 -13.75
CA PHE A 217 -26.61 -12.76 -12.65
C PHE A 217 -26.19 -14.15 -12.16
N LEU A 218 -26.35 -14.36 -10.85
CA LEU A 218 -26.35 -15.69 -10.24
C LEU A 218 -27.77 -16.27 -10.34
N HIS A 219 -28.00 -17.30 -11.14
CA HIS A 219 -29.34 -17.86 -11.31
C HIS A 219 -29.84 -18.63 -10.09
N GLY A 220 -28.94 -19.33 -9.38
CA GLY A 220 -29.20 -20.04 -8.13
C GLY A 220 -29.04 -19.19 -6.86
N ALA A 221 -29.15 -17.86 -6.94
CA ALA A 221 -28.87 -17.00 -5.77
C ALA A 221 -29.81 -17.21 -4.57
N ALA A 222 -30.98 -17.83 -4.80
CA ALA A 222 -31.93 -18.17 -3.74
C ALA A 222 -31.69 -19.56 -3.13
N GLU A 223 -30.76 -20.34 -3.68
CA GLU A 223 -30.45 -21.68 -3.20
C GLU A 223 -29.63 -21.60 -1.91
N PHE A 224 -30.13 -22.25 -0.86
CA PHE A 224 -29.49 -22.29 0.45
C PHE A 224 -29.87 -23.58 1.17
N ASP A 225 -28.87 -24.29 1.71
CA ASP A 225 -29.09 -25.52 2.49
C ASP A 225 -29.34 -25.17 3.96
N ALA A 226 -30.57 -24.76 4.28
CA ALA A 226 -30.94 -24.48 5.66
C ALA A 226 -30.76 -25.70 6.58
N GLY A 227 -31.03 -26.92 6.10
CA GLY A 227 -30.92 -28.13 6.92
C GLY A 227 -29.49 -28.43 7.38
N PHE A 228 -28.49 -28.12 6.56
CA PHE A 228 -27.08 -28.20 6.96
C PHE A 228 -26.70 -27.12 7.98
N PHE A 229 -27.27 -25.92 7.88
CA PHE A 229 -26.91 -24.77 8.71
C PHE A 229 -27.78 -24.57 9.97
N GLY A 230 -28.87 -25.34 10.15
CA GLY A 230 -29.75 -25.32 11.33
C GLY A 230 -30.91 -24.34 11.22
#